data_AF-A0A8T6N2M4-F1
#
_entry.id   AF-A0A8T6N2M4-F1
#
_cell.length_a   1.000
_cell.length_b   1.000
_cell.length_c   1.000
_cell.angle_alpha   90.00
_cell.angle_beta   90.00
_cell.angle_gamma   90.00
#
_symmetry.space_group_name_H-M   'P 1'
#
loop_
_entity.id
_entity.type
_entity.pdbx_description
1 polymer ?
#
loop_
_entity_poly.entity_id
_entity_poly.type
_entity_poly.pdbx_seq_one_letter_code
_entity_poly.pdbx_strand_id
1 'polypeptide(L)'
;MIYICGDSFCASDTEYPDITPWHELIPNATTLGRVCASNLLISQQVEHAIGQHANFIIVSFTSSLRSELLWQNEVVPFSWLSLDQTTPFDGATLDALRRIFDRIDLDNEIVRSKLMIEATLQRLVDSGIPFLFDQGGFEHPSHGGVGTYFERFNQYRSQVCLWDHADTSKYRPYFHITDQHRHNEIAQYYTKKI
;
A
#
# COMPACT_ATOMS: atom_id res chain seq x y z
N MET A 1 -2.29 -14.85 -14.68
CA MET A 1 -2.22 -14.61 -13.24
C MET A 1 -2.47 -13.13 -12.97
N ILE A 2 -3.29 -12.83 -11.96
CA ILE A 2 -3.55 -11.47 -11.48
C ILE A 2 -2.53 -11.17 -10.39
N TYR A 3 -1.90 -10.00 -10.45
CA TYR A 3 -0.98 -9.55 -9.41
C TYR A 3 -1.59 -8.42 -8.60
N ILE A 4 -1.50 -8.52 -7.28
CA ILE A 4 -1.98 -7.51 -6.34
C ILE A 4 -0.78 -6.89 -5.65
N CYS A 5 -0.57 -5.59 -5.84
CA CYS A 5 0.52 -4.82 -5.24
C CYS A 5 -0.07 -3.85 -4.21
N GLY A 6 0.62 -3.64 -3.10
CA GLY A 6 0.24 -2.62 -2.14
C GLY A 6 0.91 -2.75 -0.78
N ASP A 7 0.35 -2.03 0.18
CA ASP A 7 0.75 -2.06 1.57
C ASP A 7 -0.02 -3.13 2.36
N SER A 8 -0.21 -2.88 3.66
CA SER A 8 -0.93 -3.75 4.59
C SER A 8 -2.30 -4.17 4.08
N PHE A 9 -3.07 -3.30 3.40
CA PHE A 9 -4.39 -3.70 2.90
C PHE A 9 -4.36 -4.83 1.86
N CYS A 10 -3.19 -5.09 1.28
CA CYS A 10 -2.96 -6.15 0.30
C CYS A 10 -2.16 -7.33 0.88
N ALA A 11 -1.94 -7.39 2.19
CA ALA A 11 -1.21 -8.47 2.85
C ALA A 11 -2.13 -9.22 3.83
N SER A 12 -1.86 -10.51 4.04
CA SER A 12 -2.52 -11.27 5.09
C SER A 12 -2.01 -10.82 6.46
N ASP A 13 -2.92 -10.64 7.42
CA ASP A 13 -2.56 -10.31 8.80
C ASP A 13 -2.80 -11.51 9.70
N THR A 14 -1.71 -12.05 10.25
CA THR A 14 -1.75 -13.20 11.16
C THR A 14 -2.50 -12.91 12.46
N GLU A 15 -2.74 -11.64 12.79
CA GLU A 15 -3.46 -11.23 14.00
C GLU A 15 -4.97 -11.26 13.86
N TYR A 16 -5.47 -11.33 12.63
CA TYR A 16 -6.89 -11.50 12.33
C TYR A 16 -7.10 -12.85 11.63
N PRO A 17 -6.82 -14.00 12.29
CA PRO A 17 -6.85 -15.32 11.66
C PRO A 17 -8.24 -15.73 11.18
N ASP A 18 -9.29 -15.11 11.70
CA ASP A 18 -10.68 -15.36 11.31
C ASP A 18 -11.09 -14.54 10.07
N ILE A 19 -10.24 -13.62 9.60
CA ILE A 19 -10.45 -12.82 8.39
C ILE A 19 -9.74 -13.48 7.22
N THR A 20 -10.49 -13.79 6.16
CA THR A 20 -9.93 -14.09 4.84
C THR A 20 -9.81 -12.77 4.06
N PRO A 21 -8.59 -12.27 3.82
CA PRO A 21 -8.41 -10.97 3.18
C PRO A 21 -8.87 -11.01 1.72
N TRP A 22 -9.34 -9.87 1.24
CA TRP A 22 -10.00 -9.74 -0.08
C TRP A 22 -9.14 -10.26 -1.23
N HIS A 23 -7.81 -10.11 -1.14
CA HIS A 23 -6.88 -10.54 -2.18
C HIS A 23 -6.77 -12.08 -2.28
N GLU A 24 -7.08 -12.83 -1.21
CA GLU A 24 -7.15 -14.30 -1.21
C GLU A 24 -8.48 -14.82 -1.78
N LEU A 25 -9.53 -13.97 -1.77
CA LEU A 25 -10.85 -14.32 -2.29
C LEU A 25 -10.93 -14.20 -3.83
N ILE A 26 -9.93 -13.61 -4.49
CA ILE A 26 -9.90 -13.44 -5.94
C ILE A 26 -9.21 -14.66 -6.58
N PRO A 27 -9.92 -15.43 -7.44
CA PRO A 27 -9.33 -16.61 -8.09
C PRO A 27 -8.13 -16.24 -8.96
N ASN A 28 -7.08 -17.07 -8.93
CA ASN A 28 -5.85 -16.88 -9.72
C ASN A 28 -5.10 -15.56 -9.45
N ALA A 29 -5.32 -14.96 -8.28
CA ALA A 29 -4.57 -13.81 -7.80
C ALA A 29 -3.34 -14.23 -6.99
N THR A 30 -2.30 -13.42 -7.04
CA THR A 30 -1.11 -13.53 -6.21
C THR A 30 -0.80 -12.15 -5.66
N THR A 31 -0.72 -12.03 -4.35
CA THR A 31 -0.33 -10.77 -3.72
C THR A 31 1.19 -10.67 -3.62
N LEU A 32 1.72 -9.50 -3.98
CA LEU A 32 3.05 -9.01 -3.66
C LEU A 32 3.01 -7.97 -2.53
N GLY A 33 1.81 -7.69 -2.01
CA GLY A 33 1.58 -6.73 -0.95
C GLY A 33 2.39 -7.07 0.29
N ARG A 34 2.84 -6.03 0.99
CA ARG A 34 3.62 -6.18 2.22
C ARG A 34 3.11 -5.21 3.27
N VAL A 35 2.99 -5.69 4.51
CA VAL A 35 2.67 -4.85 5.66
C VAL A 35 3.64 -3.65 5.71
N CYS A 36 3.09 -2.45 5.88
CA CYS A 36 3.82 -1.17 5.90
C CYS A 36 4.53 -0.78 4.60
N ALA A 37 4.30 -1.42 3.45
CA ALA A 37 5.01 -1.07 2.22
C ALA A 37 4.90 0.43 1.90
N SER A 38 6.04 1.07 1.62
CA SER A 38 6.07 2.44 1.12
C SER A 38 5.70 2.47 -0.37
N ASN A 39 5.41 3.67 -0.89
CA ASN A 39 5.18 3.83 -2.33
C ASN A 39 6.41 3.43 -3.18
N LEU A 40 7.64 3.45 -2.62
CA LEU A 40 8.81 2.88 -3.30
C LEU A 40 8.70 1.36 -3.44
N LEU A 41 8.41 0.66 -2.33
CA LEU A 41 8.27 -0.79 -2.35
C LEU A 41 7.09 -1.23 -3.22
N ILE A 42 5.98 -0.49 -3.20
CA ILE A 42 4.82 -0.74 -4.06
C ILE A 42 5.20 -0.57 -5.54
N SER A 43 6.00 0.46 -5.89
CA SER A 43 6.55 0.60 -7.24
C SER A 43 7.38 -0.61 -7.67
N GLN A 44 8.19 -1.18 -6.77
CA GLN A 44 9.00 -2.38 -7.04
C GLN A 44 8.14 -3.64 -7.21
N GLN A 45 7.07 -3.78 -6.41
CA GLN A 45 6.10 -4.87 -6.59
C GLN A 45 5.45 -4.79 -7.99
N VAL A 46 5.09 -3.59 -8.44
CA VAL A 46 4.55 -3.37 -9.80
C VAL A 46 5.57 -3.75 -10.88
N GLU A 47 6.83 -3.35 -10.73
CA GLU A 47 7.89 -3.75 -11.67
C GLU A 47 8.04 -5.27 -11.75
N HIS A 48 7.96 -5.96 -10.61
CA HIS A 48 7.96 -7.42 -10.59
C HIS A 48 6.76 -8.00 -11.34
N ALA A 49 5.54 -7.52 -11.07
CA ALA A 49 4.33 -7.99 -11.73
C ALA A 49 4.39 -7.80 -13.26
N ILE A 50 4.92 -6.67 -13.73
CA ILE A 50 5.17 -6.41 -15.16
C ILE A 50 6.19 -7.42 -15.72
N GLY A 51 7.30 -7.64 -15.01
CA GLY A 51 8.33 -8.61 -15.41
C GLY A 51 7.85 -10.05 -15.45
N GLN A 52 6.82 -10.40 -14.66
CA GLN A 52 6.15 -11.70 -14.69
C GLN A 52 5.04 -11.81 -15.76
N HIS A 53 4.89 -10.78 -16.60
CA HIS A 53 3.84 -10.72 -17.63
C HIS A 53 2.43 -10.97 -17.07
N ALA A 54 2.09 -10.26 -15.98
CA ALA A 54 0.76 -10.31 -15.39
C ALA A 54 -0.34 -10.13 -16.45
N ASN A 55 -1.47 -10.84 -16.28
CA ASN A 55 -2.65 -10.61 -17.14
C ASN A 55 -3.45 -9.40 -16.68
N PHE A 56 -3.37 -9.07 -15.40
CA PHE A 56 -4.00 -7.93 -14.78
C PHE A 56 -3.21 -7.53 -13.54
N ILE A 57 -3.10 -6.23 -13.26
CA ILE A 57 -2.46 -5.71 -12.04
C ILE A 57 -3.48 -4.88 -11.24
N ILE A 58 -3.65 -5.20 -9.96
CA ILE A 58 -4.33 -4.32 -9.00
C ILE A 58 -3.23 -3.70 -8.14
N VAL A 59 -3.21 -2.38 -8.02
CA VAL A 59 -2.24 -1.68 -7.17
C VAL A 59 -2.94 -0.77 -6.17
N SER A 60 -2.65 -0.94 -4.89
CA SER A 60 -3.12 -0.06 -3.81
C SER A 60 -1.95 0.72 -3.25
N PHE A 61 -1.93 2.03 -3.50
CA PHE A 61 -0.88 2.91 -2.97
C PHE A 61 -1.14 3.26 -1.51
N THR A 62 -0.08 3.45 -0.72
CA THR A 62 -0.24 3.84 0.68
C THR A 62 -0.47 5.35 0.80
N SER A 63 -1.37 5.77 1.69
CA SER A 63 -1.57 7.16 2.10
C SER A 63 -0.80 7.52 3.38
N SER A 64 -0.09 6.56 3.97
CA SER A 64 0.68 6.75 5.20
C SER A 64 2.14 7.10 4.93
N LEU A 65 2.75 7.79 5.89
CA LEU A 65 4.20 7.96 5.93
C LEU A 65 4.88 6.64 6.29
N ARG A 66 5.60 6.08 5.32
CA ARG A 66 6.30 4.80 5.41
C ARG A 66 7.75 4.97 4.95
N SER A 67 8.63 4.14 5.47
CA SER A 67 9.99 4.00 4.96
C SER A 67 10.47 2.57 5.12
N GLU A 68 11.66 2.32 4.60
CA GLU A 68 12.29 1.03 4.64
C GLU A 68 13.72 1.18 5.13
N LEU A 69 14.17 0.20 5.90
CA LEU A 69 15.54 0.07 6.37
C LEU A 69 16.08 -1.28 5.94
N LEU A 70 17.34 -1.31 5.48
CA LEU A 70 18.05 -2.57 5.32
C LEU A 70 18.43 -3.07 6.73
N TRP A 71 17.75 -4.12 7.19
CA TRP A 71 17.91 -4.69 8.52
C TRP A 71 18.11 -6.20 8.41
N GLN A 72 19.20 -6.70 8.98
CA GLN A 72 19.56 -8.13 8.91
C GLN A 72 19.58 -8.69 7.47
N ASN A 73 20.10 -7.89 6.52
CA ASN A 73 20.15 -8.16 5.07
C ASN A 73 18.79 -8.21 4.35
N GLU A 74 17.71 -7.81 5.02
CA GLU A 74 16.38 -7.74 4.44
C GLU A 74 15.89 -6.29 4.39
N VAL A 75 15.12 -5.95 3.35
CA VAL A 75 14.45 -4.65 3.29
C VAL A 75 13.19 -4.72 4.13
N VAL A 76 13.21 -4.03 5.27
CA VAL A 76 12.13 -4.04 6.27
C VAL A 76 11.37 -2.71 6.24
N PRO A 77 10.11 -2.71 5.78
CA PRO A 77 9.25 -1.53 5.84
C PRO A 77 8.80 -1.23 7.28
N PHE A 78 8.61 0.05 7.58
CA PHE A 78 8.12 0.52 8.88
C PHE A 78 7.25 1.79 8.74
N SER A 79 6.43 2.01 9.77
CA SER A 79 5.62 3.22 9.93
C SER A 79 6.40 4.30 10.67
N TRP A 80 6.30 5.54 10.22
CA TRP A 80 6.80 6.67 11.01
C TRP A 80 5.96 6.90 12.26
N LEU A 81 4.68 6.49 12.22
CA LEU A 81 3.72 6.68 13.31
C LEU A 81 3.90 5.67 14.45
N SER A 82 4.71 4.63 14.27
CA SER A 82 4.87 3.58 15.28
C SER A 82 6.29 3.04 15.33
N LEU A 83 7.23 3.95 15.52
CA LEU A 83 8.60 3.65 15.91
C LEU A 83 8.62 3.24 17.38
N ASP A 84 7.98 2.13 17.73
CA ASP A 84 7.92 1.56 19.07
C ASP A 84 8.28 0.06 19.04
N GLN A 85 8.07 -0.62 20.16
CA GLN A 85 8.36 -2.04 20.34
C GLN A 85 7.61 -3.00 19.41
N THR A 86 6.66 -2.50 18.62
CA THR A 86 5.96 -3.27 17.58
C THR A 86 6.61 -3.19 16.21
N THR A 87 7.58 -2.29 16.01
CA THR A 87 8.44 -2.25 14.83
C THR A 87 9.64 -3.18 15.05
N PRO A 88 10.02 -4.02 14.05
CA PRO A 88 10.97 -5.12 14.22
C PRO A 88 12.45 -4.69 14.23
N PHE A 89 12.78 -3.61 14.95
CA PHE A 89 14.14 -3.11 15.13
C PHE A 89 14.54 -3.16 16.61
N ASP A 90 15.85 -3.16 16.88
CA ASP A 90 16.34 -3.04 18.25
C ASP A 90 16.11 -1.62 18.82
N GLY A 91 16.22 -1.49 20.15
CA GLY A 91 15.96 -0.22 20.84
C GLY A 91 16.85 0.93 20.36
N ALA A 92 18.12 0.66 20.08
CA ALA A 92 19.07 1.66 19.61
C ALA A 92 18.69 2.21 18.23
N THR A 93 18.26 1.32 17.33
CA THR A 93 17.79 1.65 15.98
C THR A 93 16.47 2.43 16.06
N LEU A 94 15.52 2.00 16.89
CA LEU A 94 14.27 2.74 17.11
C LEU A 94 14.53 4.16 17.62
N ASP A 95 15.44 4.33 18.59
CA ASP A 95 15.80 5.65 19.12
C ASP A 95 16.54 6.54 18.10
N ALA A 96 17.31 5.94 17.18
CA ALA A 96 17.90 6.67 16.06
C ALA A 96 16.83 7.12 15.06
N LEU A 97 15.93 6.22 14.66
CA LEU A 97 14.85 6.52 13.73
C LEU A 97 13.91 7.59 14.29
N ARG A 98 13.53 7.51 15.57
CA ARG A 98 12.71 8.54 16.23
C ARG A 98 13.34 9.92 16.10
N ARG A 99 14.65 10.05 16.33
CA ARG A 99 15.36 11.33 16.21
C ARG A 99 15.40 11.85 14.77
N ILE A 100 15.50 10.95 13.78
CA ILE A 100 15.47 11.32 12.36
C ILE A 100 14.06 11.81 11.98
N PHE A 101 13.03 11.07 12.39
CA PHE A 101 11.64 11.33 12.02
C PHE A 101 10.89 12.27 12.99
N ASP A 102 11.56 12.87 13.97
CA ASP A 102 10.97 13.94 14.80
C ASP A 102 10.98 15.30 14.09
N ARG A 103 11.75 15.44 13.00
CA ARG A 103 11.96 16.70 12.26
C ARG A 103 11.68 16.56 10.78
N ILE A 104 10.53 15.99 10.46
CA ILE A 104 10.16 15.67 9.10
C ILE A 104 9.69 16.91 8.36
N ASP A 105 10.22 17.09 7.16
CA ASP A 105 9.60 17.93 6.14
C ASP A 105 8.47 17.16 5.44
N LEU A 106 7.26 17.31 5.98
CA LEU A 106 6.07 16.63 5.47
C LEU A 106 5.76 17.00 4.01
N ASP A 107 5.98 18.26 3.63
CA ASP A 107 5.69 18.75 2.28
C ASP A 107 6.58 18.03 1.25
N ASN A 108 7.87 17.88 1.57
CA ASN A 108 8.80 17.14 0.72
C ASN A 108 8.41 15.65 0.60
N GLU A 109 7.88 15.03 1.65
CA GLU A 109 7.47 13.62 1.62
C GLU A 109 6.17 13.37 0.86
N ILE A 110 5.24 14.33 0.91
CA ILE A 110 4.06 14.36 0.04
C ILE A 110 4.50 14.44 -1.42
N VAL A 111 5.42 15.36 -1.76
CA VAL A 111 5.95 15.51 -3.12
C VAL A 111 6.66 14.23 -3.59
N ARG A 112 7.51 13.64 -2.74
CA ARG A 112 8.20 12.38 -3.04
C ARG A 112 7.20 11.26 -3.32
N SER A 113 6.19 11.10 -2.47
CA SER A 113 5.14 10.10 -2.64
C SER A 113 4.37 10.30 -3.95
N LYS A 114 4.01 11.55 -4.26
CA LYS A 114 3.36 11.92 -5.52
C LYS A 114 4.19 11.49 -6.73
N LEU A 115 5.45 11.90 -6.79
CA LEU A 115 6.33 11.59 -7.93
C LEU A 115 6.52 10.09 -8.14
N MET A 116 6.62 9.33 -7.04
CA MET A 116 6.74 7.88 -7.08
C MET A 116 5.49 7.23 -7.69
N ILE A 117 4.31 7.56 -7.17
CA ILE A 117 3.03 7.02 -7.64
C ILE A 117 2.81 7.40 -9.11
N GLU A 118 3.06 8.66 -9.46
CA GLU A 118 2.90 9.17 -10.82
C GLU A 118 3.80 8.40 -11.81
N ALA A 119 5.05 8.13 -11.44
CA ALA A 119 5.97 7.34 -12.25
C ALA A 119 5.53 5.88 -12.35
N THR A 120 5.05 5.27 -11.26
CA THR A 120 4.51 3.90 -11.29
C THR A 120 3.28 3.77 -12.17
N LEU A 121 2.34 4.72 -12.09
CA LEU A 121 1.16 4.75 -12.94
C LEU A 121 1.51 4.92 -14.41
N GLN A 122 2.49 5.78 -14.74
CA GLN A 122 2.96 5.90 -16.11
C GLN A 122 3.57 4.58 -16.61
N ARG A 123 4.38 3.91 -15.79
CA ARG A 123 4.96 2.61 -16.12
C ARG A 123 3.89 1.55 -16.40
N LEU A 124 2.80 1.54 -15.63
CA LEU A 124 1.67 0.64 -15.87
C LEU A 124 0.99 0.93 -17.21
N VAL A 125 0.75 2.20 -17.55
CA VAL A 125 0.23 2.61 -18.86
C VAL A 125 1.15 2.13 -19.99
N ASP A 126 2.45 2.38 -19.87
CA ASP A 126 3.45 2.05 -20.88
C ASP A 126 3.61 0.53 -21.07
N SER A 127 3.32 -0.26 -20.02
CA SER A 127 3.41 -1.73 -20.09
C SER A 127 2.34 -2.37 -20.98
N GLY A 128 1.21 -1.67 -21.23
CA GLY A 128 0.05 -2.22 -21.94
C GLY A 128 -0.72 -3.31 -21.18
N ILE A 129 -0.31 -3.65 -19.95
CA ILE A 129 -1.01 -4.62 -19.10
C ILE A 129 -2.25 -3.93 -18.49
N PRO A 130 -3.45 -4.53 -18.58
CA PRO A 130 -4.64 -4.00 -17.90
C PRO A 130 -4.41 -3.86 -16.39
N PHE A 131 -4.83 -2.73 -15.83
CA PHE A 131 -4.69 -2.49 -14.40
C PHE A 131 -5.80 -1.63 -13.83
N LEU A 132 -5.98 -1.73 -12.52
CA LEU A 132 -6.68 -0.75 -11.70
C LEU A 132 -5.78 -0.31 -10.57
N PHE A 133 -5.89 0.96 -10.18
CA PHE A 133 -5.24 1.46 -8.98
C PHE A 133 -6.26 2.00 -7.98
N ASP A 134 -6.00 1.75 -6.71
CA ASP A 134 -6.67 2.41 -5.61
C ASP A 134 -5.88 3.66 -5.16
N GLN A 135 -6.61 4.67 -4.71
CA GLN A 135 -6.14 5.93 -4.19
C GLN A 135 -5.23 5.73 -2.98
N GLY A 136 -3.99 6.21 -3.13
CA GLY A 136 -3.01 6.42 -2.09
C GLY A 136 -2.36 7.80 -2.23
N GLY A 137 -1.26 8.06 -1.52
CA GLY A 137 -0.45 9.26 -1.74
C GLY A 137 -1.04 10.58 -1.23
N PHE A 138 -1.61 10.58 -0.02
CA PHE A 138 -2.17 11.77 0.64
C PHE A 138 -3.31 12.47 -0.12
N GLU A 139 -3.91 11.84 -1.14
CA GLU A 139 -5.17 12.33 -1.74
C GLU A 139 -6.40 11.98 -0.88
N HIS A 140 -6.27 11.09 0.11
CA HIS A 140 -7.41 10.66 0.91
C HIS A 140 -7.84 11.79 1.88
N PRO A 141 -9.16 12.10 1.99
CA PRO A 141 -9.65 13.20 2.82
C PRO A 141 -9.25 13.12 4.30
N SER A 142 -9.00 11.92 4.83
CA SER A 142 -8.54 11.72 6.23
C SER A 142 -7.22 12.43 6.55
N HIS A 143 -6.41 12.75 5.54
CA HIS A 143 -5.14 13.47 5.70
C HIS A 143 -5.25 14.96 5.36
N GLY A 144 -6.46 15.51 5.28
CA GLY A 144 -6.70 16.90 4.88
C GLY A 144 -6.42 17.18 3.41
N GLY A 145 -6.10 16.14 2.62
CA GLY A 145 -5.79 16.21 1.21
C GLY A 145 -7.05 16.34 0.36
N VAL A 146 -7.12 17.41 -0.42
CA VAL A 146 -8.06 17.64 -1.54
C VAL A 146 -7.29 17.68 -2.87
N GLY A 147 -6.08 17.13 -2.89
CA GLY A 147 -5.21 17.12 -4.07
C GLY A 147 -5.75 16.18 -5.13
N THR A 148 -5.71 16.61 -6.39
CA THR A 148 -6.11 15.82 -7.55
C THR A 148 -4.88 15.44 -8.39
N TYR A 149 -3.85 14.95 -7.71
CA TYR A 149 -2.52 14.69 -8.26
C TYR A 149 -2.54 13.68 -9.41
N PHE A 150 -3.43 12.70 -9.39
CA PHE A 150 -3.46 11.61 -10.37
C PHE A 150 -4.69 11.64 -11.28
N GLU A 151 -5.32 12.80 -11.48
CA GLU A 151 -6.50 12.97 -12.35
C GLU A 151 -6.32 12.40 -13.76
N ARG A 152 -5.13 12.53 -14.33
CA ARG A 152 -4.80 12.03 -15.68
C ARG A 152 -4.92 10.51 -15.83
N PHE A 153 -4.98 9.79 -14.71
CA PHE A 153 -5.09 8.34 -14.66
C PHE A 153 -6.48 7.87 -14.23
N ASN A 154 -7.46 8.75 -14.03
CA ASN A 154 -8.76 8.41 -13.47
C ASN A 154 -9.53 7.31 -14.22
N GLN A 155 -9.27 7.11 -15.51
CA GLN A 155 -9.80 5.99 -16.28
C GLN A 155 -9.37 4.60 -15.77
N TYR A 156 -8.27 4.52 -15.01
CA TYR A 156 -7.75 3.32 -14.36
C TYR A 156 -8.02 3.29 -12.84
N ARG A 157 -8.70 4.31 -12.29
CA ARG A 157 -8.93 4.41 -10.85
C ARG A 157 -10.05 3.45 -10.43
N SER A 158 -9.81 2.71 -9.35
CA SER A 158 -10.80 1.90 -8.65
C SER A 158 -11.91 2.79 -8.09
N GLN A 159 -13.11 2.22 -7.98
CA GLN A 159 -14.26 2.85 -7.30
C GLN A 159 -14.28 2.52 -5.80
N VAL A 160 -13.40 1.64 -5.36
CA VAL A 160 -13.26 1.21 -3.99
C VAL A 160 -11.95 1.78 -3.45
N CYS A 161 -12.03 2.55 -2.37
CA CYS A 161 -10.87 3.02 -1.62
C CYS A 161 -10.69 2.22 -0.34
N LEU A 162 -9.58 1.49 -0.22
CA LEU A 162 -9.31 0.66 0.96
C LEU A 162 -9.09 1.51 2.21
N TRP A 163 -8.62 2.75 2.03
CA TRP A 163 -8.46 3.72 3.12
C TRP A 163 -9.78 4.19 3.74
N ASP A 164 -10.93 4.08 3.02
CA ASP A 164 -12.26 4.35 3.60
C ASP A 164 -12.64 3.30 4.68
N HIS A 165 -11.93 2.18 4.70
CA HIS A 165 -12.16 1.04 5.60
C HIS A 165 -11.00 0.83 6.58
N ALA A 166 -10.07 1.80 6.66
CA ALA A 166 -8.90 1.73 7.51
C ALA A 166 -9.29 1.71 8.99
N ASP A 167 -8.98 0.61 9.67
CA ASP A 167 -9.03 0.51 11.13
C ASP A 167 -7.61 0.48 11.69
N THR A 168 -7.38 1.26 12.74
CA THR A 168 -6.15 1.17 13.55
C THR A 168 -6.43 0.36 14.79
N SER A 169 -5.81 -0.81 14.88
CA SER A 169 -5.54 -1.41 16.18
C SER A 169 -4.73 -0.41 17.02
N LYS A 170 -5.15 -0.15 18.27
CA LYS A 170 -4.48 0.77 19.21
C LYS A 170 -3.00 0.47 19.46
N TYR A 171 -2.49 -0.66 18.97
CA TYR A 171 -1.16 -1.17 19.25
C TYR A 171 -0.34 -1.48 17.99
N ARG A 172 -0.69 -0.97 16.79
CA ARG A 172 0.01 -1.38 15.56
C ARG A 172 0.52 -0.23 14.68
N PRO A 173 1.63 -0.46 13.95
CA PRO A 173 2.16 0.49 12.98
C PRO A 173 1.31 0.73 11.75
N TYR A 174 0.32 -0.11 11.49
CA TYR A 174 -0.33 -0.20 10.19
C TYR A 174 -1.83 -0.33 10.31
N PHE A 175 -2.49 -0.06 9.19
CA PHE A 175 -3.93 -0.09 9.04
C PHE A 175 -4.34 -1.40 8.39
N HIS A 176 -5.50 -1.91 8.80
CA HIS A 176 -6.10 -3.09 8.19
C HIS A 176 -7.62 -2.94 8.15
N ILE A 177 -8.26 -3.78 7.34
CA ILE A 177 -9.72 -3.96 7.34
C ILE A 177 -10.00 -5.13 8.28
N THR A 178 -10.85 -4.91 9.29
CA THR A 178 -11.19 -5.89 10.33
C THR A 178 -12.59 -6.49 10.15
N ASP A 179 -13.29 -6.11 9.07
CA ASP A 179 -14.64 -6.56 8.73
C ASP A 179 -14.62 -7.50 7.51
N GLN A 180 -14.96 -8.77 7.73
CA GLN A 180 -15.04 -9.78 6.66
C GLN A 180 -16.06 -9.41 5.57
N HIS A 181 -17.15 -8.72 5.93
CA HIS A 181 -18.14 -8.29 4.94
C HIS A 181 -17.52 -7.33 3.93
N ARG A 182 -16.69 -6.38 4.40
CA ARG A 182 -15.93 -5.47 3.54
C ARG A 182 -14.96 -6.21 2.63
N HIS A 183 -14.22 -7.18 3.16
CA HIS A 183 -13.35 -8.01 2.33
C HIS A 183 -14.10 -8.72 1.20
N ASN A 184 -15.29 -9.25 1.49
CA ASN A 184 -16.13 -9.89 0.47
C ASN A 184 -16.60 -8.89 -0.60
N GLU A 185 -17.04 -7.68 -0.21
CA GLU A 185 -17.47 -6.63 -1.14
C GLU A 185 -16.33 -6.18 -2.07
N ILE A 186 -15.13 -5.96 -1.50
CA ILE A 186 -13.92 -5.56 -2.24
C ILE A 186 -13.53 -6.65 -3.25
N ALA A 187 -13.49 -7.91 -2.82
CA ALA A 187 -13.17 -9.03 -3.70
C ALA A 187 -14.18 -9.18 -4.84
N GLN A 188 -15.48 -9.04 -4.55
CA GLN A 188 -16.54 -9.07 -5.56
C GLN A 188 -16.42 -7.91 -6.56
N TYR A 189 -16.03 -6.73 -6.10
CA TYR A 189 -15.78 -5.59 -6.97
C TYR A 189 -14.67 -5.88 -7.97
N TYR A 190 -13.49 -6.28 -7.50
CA TYR A 190 -12.35 -6.54 -8.39
C TYR A 190 -12.58 -7.72 -9.32
N THR A 191 -13.23 -8.79 -8.85
CA THR A 191 -13.56 -9.96 -9.67
C THR A 191 -14.46 -9.61 -10.86
N LYS A 192 -15.30 -8.56 -10.76
CA LYS A 192 -16.14 -8.08 -11.87
C LYS A 192 -15.40 -7.18 -12.87
N LYS A 193 -14.22 -6.68 -12.50
CA LYS A 193 -13.44 -5.71 -13.29
C LYS A 193 -12.28 -6.36 -14.05
N ILE A 194 -11.79 -7.48 -13.54
CA ILE A 194 -10.80 -8.36 -14.20
C ILE A 194 -11.50 -9.15 -15.31
#